data_AF-A0A2G6P4E5-F1
#
_entry.id   AF-A0A2G6P4E5-F1
#
_cell.length_a   1.000
_cell.length_b   1.000
_cell.length_c   1.000
_cell.angle_alpha   90.00
_cell.angle_beta   90.00
_cell.angle_gamma   90.00
#
_symmetry.space_group_name_H-M   'P 1'
#
loop_
_entity.id
_entity.type
_entity.pdbx_description
1 polymer ?
#
loop_
_entity_poly.entity_id
_entity_poly.type
_entity_poly.pdbx_seq_one_letter_code
_entity_poly.pdbx_strand_id
1 'polypeptide(L)'
;GEELLTSFDIENISPVTLLFQSGYLTIKKILHDEDMTEFTLGFPNLEVTRAFTNSLLDIFAPPESKFPVQKDLSRALRCGDMERFKAATHELFAAIPYHNYTNNDIARYEGFYASVIFAWLSSAPLKLIVEDCTNKGRIDMSVETDDTIYLIEFKVDMPKETALSQLKAKGYAQKYQAKGKKIVLIGIGFSSDERNITDFLWETA
;
A
#
# COMPACT_ATOMS: atom_id res chain seq x y z
N GLY A 1 -29.41 17.02 -4.24
CA GLY A 1 -28.84 16.72 -2.91
C GLY A 1 -29.84 16.00 -2.03
N GLU A 2 -30.99 16.61 -1.77
CA GLU A 2 -32.05 16.04 -0.91
C GLU A 2 -32.77 14.82 -1.51
N GLU A 3 -33.01 14.78 -2.84
CA GLU A 3 -33.75 13.66 -3.47
C GLU A 3 -33.11 12.28 -3.26
N LEU A 4 -31.77 12.20 -3.19
CA LEU A 4 -31.05 10.96 -2.92
C LEU A 4 -31.31 10.43 -1.51
N LEU A 5 -31.65 11.29 -0.54
CA LEU A 5 -31.85 10.91 0.86
C LEU A 5 -33.30 10.50 1.16
N THR A 6 -34.24 10.74 0.23
CA THR A 6 -35.68 10.55 0.45
C THR A 6 -36.38 9.66 -0.58
N SER A 7 -35.72 9.25 -1.67
CA SER A 7 -36.35 8.40 -2.69
C SER A 7 -36.38 6.92 -2.27
N PHE A 8 -37.53 6.47 -1.74
CA PHE A 8 -37.83 5.05 -1.51
C PHE A 8 -38.47 4.44 -2.76
N ASP A 9 -37.65 4.18 -3.78
CA ASP A 9 -38.00 3.24 -4.84
C ASP A 9 -37.21 1.95 -4.60
N ILE A 10 -37.87 0.92 -4.04
CA ILE A 10 -37.22 -0.34 -3.61
C ILE A 10 -36.50 -1.03 -4.77
N GLU A 11 -36.91 -0.78 -6.01
CA GLU A 11 -36.29 -1.35 -7.21
C GLU A 11 -35.10 -0.52 -7.73
N ASN A 12 -34.94 0.74 -7.30
CA ASN A 12 -33.88 1.66 -7.75
C ASN A 12 -33.19 2.42 -6.60
N ILE A 13 -33.02 1.81 -5.42
CA ILE A 13 -32.33 2.48 -4.32
C ILE A 13 -30.85 2.68 -4.66
N SER A 14 -30.39 3.93 -4.63
CA SER A 14 -28.98 4.25 -4.77
C SER A 14 -28.15 3.59 -3.66
N PRO A 15 -27.03 2.91 -3.97
CA PRO A 15 -26.13 2.34 -2.97
C PRO A 15 -25.66 3.36 -1.92
N VAL A 16 -25.52 4.63 -2.32
CA VAL A 16 -25.13 5.72 -1.40
C VAL A 16 -26.18 5.93 -0.33
N THR A 17 -27.47 5.91 -0.70
CA THR A 17 -28.60 6.07 0.22
C THR A 17 -28.67 4.90 1.20
N LEU A 18 -28.49 3.68 0.73
CA LEU A 18 -28.45 2.49 1.58
C LEU A 18 -27.32 2.58 2.60
N LEU A 19 -26.10 2.94 2.16
CA LEU A 19 -24.94 3.04 3.04
C LEU A 19 -25.08 4.17 4.06
N PHE A 20 -25.74 5.27 3.70
CA PHE A 20 -26.03 6.35 4.65
C PHE A 20 -27.06 5.93 5.70
N GLN A 21 -28.20 5.35 5.28
CA GLN A 21 -29.28 4.94 6.17
C GLN A 21 -28.89 3.77 7.10
N SER A 22 -28.05 2.87 6.62
CA SER A 22 -27.50 1.76 7.42
C SER A 22 -26.33 2.18 8.34
N GLY A 23 -25.91 3.45 8.29
CA GLY A 23 -24.85 4.01 9.15
C GLY A 23 -23.42 3.72 8.69
N TYR A 24 -23.23 3.12 7.51
CA TYR A 24 -21.90 2.95 6.91
C TYR A 24 -21.28 4.28 6.46
N LEU A 25 -22.09 5.23 5.98
CA LEU A 25 -21.65 6.57 5.64
C LEU A 25 -22.25 7.59 6.60
N THR A 26 -21.46 8.61 6.95
CA THR A 26 -21.89 9.80 7.68
C THR A 26 -21.47 11.05 6.92
N ILE A 27 -22.10 12.19 7.24
CA ILE A 27 -21.67 13.49 6.75
C ILE A 27 -20.30 13.80 7.36
N LYS A 28 -19.32 14.06 6.49
CA LYS A 28 -17.97 14.52 6.85
C LYS A 28 -17.81 16.03 6.69
N LYS A 29 -18.52 16.60 5.73
CA LYS A 29 -18.50 18.04 5.45
C LYS A 29 -19.83 18.48 4.87
N ILE A 30 -20.25 19.68 5.25
CA ILE A 30 -21.37 20.40 4.67
C ILE A 30 -20.79 21.67 4.06
N LEU A 31 -21.09 21.92 2.79
CA LEU A 31 -20.79 23.17 2.11
C LEU A 31 -22.11 23.83 1.75
N HIS A 32 -22.27 25.08 2.18
CA HIS A 32 -23.39 25.92 1.78
C HIS A 32 -22.86 26.97 0.79
N ASP A 33 -23.41 26.96 -0.40
CA ASP A 33 -23.33 28.05 -1.37
C ASP A 33 -24.71 28.71 -1.49
N GLU A 34 -24.79 29.93 -2.03
CA GLU A 34 -26.01 30.77 -2.03
C GLU A 34 -27.24 30.04 -2.62
N ASP A 35 -27.03 29.07 -3.53
CA ASP A 35 -28.10 28.32 -4.21
C ASP A 35 -28.11 26.81 -3.92
N MET A 36 -27.07 26.24 -3.28
CA MET A 36 -26.97 24.78 -3.07
C MET A 36 -26.29 24.37 -1.76
N THR A 37 -26.79 23.27 -1.19
CA THR A 37 -26.14 22.56 -0.08
C THR A 37 -25.51 21.27 -0.59
N GLU A 38 -24.20 21.13 -0.42
CA GLU A 38 -23.43 19.94 -0.76
C GLU A 38 -22.99 19.18 0.49
N PHE A 39 -23.16 17.85 0.44
CA PHE A 39 -22.74 16.94 1.50
C PHE A 39 -21.60 16.06 1.00
N THR A 40 -20.47 16.10 1.72
CA THR A 40 -19.42 15.08 1.57
C THR A 40 -19.70 13.94 2.53
N LEU A 41 -19.92 12.74 2.00
CA LEU A 41 -20.12 11.53 2.78
C LEU A 41 -18.82 10.74 2.93
N GLY A 42 -18.66 10.06 4.06
CA GLY A 42 -17.54 9.15 4.29
C GLY A 42 -17.77 8.26 5.51
N PHE A 43 -16.94 7.23 5.68
CA PHE A 43 -17.06 6.31 6.80
C PHE A 43 -16.86 7.02 8.16
N PRO A 44 -17.69 6.74 9.18
CA PRO A 44 -17.62 7.44 10.46
C PRO A 44 -16.29 7.22 11.16
N ASN A 45 -15.78 6.00 11.14
CA ASN A 45 -14.51 5.61 11.75
C ASN A 45 -13.90 4.40 11.01
N LEU A 46 -12.69 4.01 11.42
CA LEU A 46 -11.93 2.92 10.80
C LEU A 46 -12.57 1.54 10.99
N GLU A 47 -13.30 1.32 12.08
CA GLU A 47 -13.99 0.06 12.36
C GLU A 47 -15.09 -0.19 11.33
N VAL A 48 -15.92 0.82 11.06
CA VAL A 48 -16.99 0.74 10.07
C VAL A 48 -16.44 0.57 8.66
N THR A 49 -15.34 1.24 8.31
CA THR A 49 -14.64 0.98 7.03
C THR A 49 -14.19 -0.47 6.92
N ARG A 50 -13.54 -1.01 7.95
CA ARG A 50 -13.06 -2.40 7.95
C ARG A 50 -14.21 -3.41 7.87
N ALA A 51 -15.28 -3.20 8.63
CA ALA A 51 -16.45 -4.07 8.61
C ALA A 51 -17.08 -4.11 7.22
N PHE A 52 -17.26 -2.94 6.59
CA PHE A 52 -17.80 -2.85 5.24
C PHE A 52 -16.91 -3.54 4.20
N THR A 53 -15.61 -3.22 4.21
CA THR A 53 -14.65 -3.84 3.29
C THR A 53 -14.59 -5.35 3.46
N ASN A 54 -14.60 -5.86 4.70
CA ASN A 54 -14.64 -7.31 4.96
C ASN A 54 -15.92 -7.95 4.43
N SER A 55 -17.07 -7.31 4.61
CA SER A 55 -18.34 -7.82 4.09
C SER A 55 -18.35 -7.89 2.55
N LEU A 56 -17.74 -6.91 1.87
CA LEU A 56 -17.58 -6.97 0.42
C LEU A 56 -16.62 -8.11 0.03
N LEU A 57 -15.51 -8.27 0.74
CA LEU A 57 -14.58 -9.36 0.49
C LEU A 57 -15.23 -10.73 0.69
N ASP A 58 -16.05 -10.93 1.71
CA ASP A 58 -16.76 -12.20 1.93
C ASP A 58 -17.79 -12.51 0.81
N ILE A 59 -18.33 -11.48 0.14
CA ILE A 59 -19.28 -11.64 -0.99
C ILE A 59 -18.54 -11.90 -2.30
N PHE A 60 -17.44 -11.18 -2.55
CA PHE A 60 -16.78 -11.13 -3.86
C PHE A 60 -15.50 -11.96 -3.95
N ALA A 61 -14.90 -12.36 -2.83
CA ALA A 61 -13.71 -13.19 -2.81
C ALA A 61 -14.08 -14.66 -2.46
N PRO A 62 -13.52 -15.65 -3.16
CA PRO A 62 -13.65 -17.05 -2.77
C PRO A 62 -13.17 -17.26 -1.32
N PRO A 63 -13.75 -18.21 -0.55
CA PRO A 63 -13.35 -18.48 0.83
C PRO A 63 -11.86 -18.78 1.01
N GLU A 64 -11.23 -19.32 -0.04
CA GLU A 64 -9.81 -19.69 -0.12
C GLU A 64 -8.90 -18.48 -0.42
N SER A 65 -9.47 -17.34 -0.80
CA SER A 65 -8.76 -16.11 -1.22
C SER A 65 -8.60 -15.09 -0.10
N LYS A 66 -8.64 -15.52 1.16
CA LYS A 66 -8.34 -14.65 2.31
C LYS A 66 -6.84 -14.40 2.39
N PHE A 67 -6.29 -13.62 1.45
CA PHE A 67 -4.87 -13.27 1.27
C PHE A 67 -4.10 -13.12 2.62
N PRO A 68 -3.48 -14.20 3.15
CA PRO A 68 -2.80 -14.15 4.44
C PRO A 68 -1.55 -13.27 4.33
N VAL A 69 -0.87 -13.39 3.18
CA VAL A 69 0.36 -12.67 2.83
C VAL A 69 0.14 -11.14 2.79
N GLN A 70 -1.03 -10.68 2.33
CA GLN A 70 -1.37 -9.25 2.24
C GLN A 70 -1.54 -8.60 3.62
N LYS A 71 -2.21 -9.32 4.54
CA LYS A 71 -2.30 -8.89 5.95
C LYS A 71 -0.90 -8.85 6.58
N ASP A 72 0.00 -9.72 6.16
CA ASP A 72 1.31 -9.85 6.76
C ASP A 72 2.30 -8.75 6.36
N LEU A 73 2.40 -8.34 5.09
CA LEU A 73 3.28 -7.21 4.69
C LEU A 73 2.87 -5.90 5.38
N SER A 74 1.59 -5.52 5.26
CA SER A 74 1.13 -4.23 5.76
C SER A 74 1.13 -4.16 7.30
N ARG A 75 0.83 -5.29 7.97
CA ARG A 75 0.97 -5.40 9.43
C ARG A 75 2.43 -5.34 9.86
N ALA A 76 3.34 -6.01 9.15
CA ALA A 76 4.76 -5.99 9.48
C ALA A 76 5.32 -4.56 9.47
N LEU A 77 4.98 -3.75 8.44
CA LEU A 77 5.36 -2.34 8.40
C LEU A 77 4.73 -1.51 9.53
N ARG A 78 3.45 -1.73 9.87
CA ARG A 78 2.80 -1.02 10.99
C ARG A 78 3.39 -1.38 12.36
N CYS A 79 3.82 -2.62 12.54
CA CYS A 79 4.40 -3.12 13.78
C CYS A 79 5.92 -2.93 13.86
N GLY A 80 6.57 -2.45 12.79
CA GLY A 80 8.03 -2.32 12.73
C GLY A 80 8.78 -3.65 12.66
N ASP A 81 8.11 -4.74 12.27
CA ASP A 81 8.67 -6.10 12.22
C ASP A 81 9.31 -6.37 10.84
N MET A 82 10.60 -6.04 10.72
CA MET A 82 11.33 -6.15 9.44
C MET A 82 11.61 -7.59 9.02
N GLU A 83 11.78 -8.51 9.98
CA GLU A 83 11.96 -9.93 9.66
C GLU A 83 10.68 -10.52 9.06
N ARG A 84 9.52 -10.18 9.62
CA ARG A 84 8.24 -10.59 9.05
C ARG A 84 7.99 -9.93 7.70
N PHE A 85 8.36 -8.67 7.54
CA PHE A 85 8.24 -7.99 6.25
C PHE A 85 9.11 -8.65 5.19
N LYS A 86 10.35 -9.03 5.51
CA LYS A 86 11.24 -9.80 4.65
C LYS A 86 10.62 -11.15 4.26
N ALA A 87 10.18 -11.94 5.24
CA ALA A 87 9.59 -13.25 5.02
C ALA A 87 8.35 -13.17 4.12
N ALA A 88 7.44 -12.25 4.42
CA ALA A 88 6.22 -12.06 3.64
C ALA A 88 6.52 -11.56 2.22
N THR A 89 7.54 -10.72 2.02
CA THR A 89 7.97 -10.30 0.67
C THR A 89 8.55 -11.49 -0.10
N HIS A 90 9.33 -12.36 0.54
CA HIS A 90 9.85 -13.57 -0.12
C HIS A 90 8.73 -14.55 -0.49
N GLU A 91 7.76 -14.78 0.41
CA GLU A 91 6.57 -15.60 0.15
C GLU A 91 5.74 -15.05 -1.02
N LEU A 92 5.60 -13.73 -1.09
CA LEU A 92 4.91 -13.04 -2.17
C LEU A 92 5.49 -13.40 -3.54
N PHE A 93 6.80 -13.27 -3.72
CA PHE A 93 7.44 -13.59 -5.01
C PHE A 93 7.48 -15.11 -5.28
N ALA A 94 7.63 -15.93 -4.24
CA ALA A 94 7.57 -17.39 -4.36
C ALA A 94 6.19 -17.89 -4.85
N ALA A 95 5.13 -17.14 -4.59
CA ALA A 95 3.77 -17.47 -5.03
C ALA A 95 3.49 -17.10 -6.51
N ILE A 96 4.39 -16.36 -7.19
CA ILE A 96 4.18 -15.96 -8.58
C ILE A 96 4.42 -17.17 -9.51
N PRO A 97 3.44 -17.58 -10.33
CA PRO A 97 3.59 -18.74 -11.20
C PRO A 97 4.76 -18.59 -12.19
N TYR A 98 5.49 -19.69 -12.42
CA TYR A 98 6.60 -19.75 -13.39
C TYR A 98 6.20 -19.22 -14.79
N HIS A 99 4.95 -19.47 -15.23
CA HIS A 99 4.45 -19.04 -16.53
C HIS A 99 4.44 -17.52 -16.72
N ASN A 100 4.35 -16.72 -15.64
CA ASN A 100 4.43 -15.26 -15.73
C ASN A 100 5.78 -14.77 -16.26
N TYR A 101 6.82 -15.62 -16.18
CA TYR A 101 8.18 -15.34 -16.64
C TYR A 101 8.51 -16.03 -17.96
N THR A 102 7.57 -16.78 -18.56
CA THR A 102 7.83 -17.48 -19.83
C THR A 102 7.66 -16.56 -21.02
N ASN A 103 8.51 -16.73 -22.04
CA ASN A 103 8.53 -15.93 -23.26
C ASN A 103 8.67 -14.41 -23.04
N ASN A 104 9.33 -14.01 -21.94
CA ASN A 104 9.64 -12.62 -21.64
C ASN A 104 10.89 -12.51 -20.76
N ASP A 105 11.42 -11.29 -20.61
CA ASP A 105 12.58 -10.97 -19.77
C ASP A 105 12.19 -10.19 -18.50
N ILE A 106 10.92 -10.29 -18.06
CA ILE A 106 10.36 -9.38 -17.03
C ILE A 106 11.15 -9.44 -15.70
N ALA A 107 11.69 -10.61 -15.36
CA ALA A 107 12.47 -10.84 -14.15
C ALA A 107 13.78 -10.05 -14.09
N ARG A 108 14.26 -9.50 -15.21
CA ARG A 108 15.48 -8.68 -15.27
C ARG A 108 15.23 -7.21 -14.94
N TYR A 109 13.98 -6.78 -14.90
CA TYR A 109 13.63 -5.38 -14.72
C TYR A 109 13.28 -5.10 -13.25
N GLU A 110 14.02 -4.18 -12.63
CA GLU A 110 13.74 -3.68 -11.27
C GLU A 110 12.29 -3.17 -11.13
N GLY A 111 11.78 -2.51 -12.16
CA GLY A 111 10.41 -2.01 -12.21
C GLY A 111 9.34 -3.09 -12.04
N PHE A 112 9.60 -4.35 -12.45
CA PHE A 112 8.68 -5.47 -12.21
C PHE A 112 8.50 -5.74 -10.72
N TYR A 113 9.60 -5.93 -10.00
CA TYR A 113 9.57 -6.20 -8.55
C TYR A 113 8.98 -5.02 -7.77
N ALA A 114 9.37 -3.80 -8.13
CA ALA A 114 8.81 -2.59 -7.55
C ALA A 114 7.29 -2.51 -7.77
N SER A 115 6.81 -2.88 -8.97
CA SER A 115 5.38 -2.86 -9.31
C SER A 115 4.58 -3.91 -8.54
N VAL A 116 5.12 -5.12 -8.34
CA VAL A 116 4.46 -6.16 -7.54
C VAL A 116 4.30 -5.71 -6.08
N ILE A 117 5.38 -5.19 -5.47
CA ILE A 117 5.34 -4.67 -4.09
C ILE A 117 4.38 -3.47 -4.00
N PHE A 118 4.40 -2.57 -4.99
CA PHE A 118 3.47 -1.44 -5.06
C PHE A 118 2.02 -1.91 -5.10
N ALA A 119 1.68 -2.87 -5.98
CA ALA A 119 0.33 -3.41 -6.09
C ALA A 119 -0.13 -4.04 -4.76
N TRP A 120 0.76 -4.75 -4.06
CA TRP A 120 0.44 -5.32 -2.76
C TRP A 120 0.28 -4.27 -1.66
N LEU A 121 1.18 -3.30 -1.54
CA LEU A 121 1.11 -2.30 -0.47
C LEU A 121 -0.01 -1.28 -0.68
N SER A 122 -0.31 -0.90 -1.93
CA SER A 122 -1.38 0.05 -2.27
C SER A 122 -2.78 -0.47 -1.95
N SER A 123 -2.93 -1.79 -1.83
CA SER A 123 -4.18 -2.43 -1.40
C SER A 123 -4.44 -2.31 0.12
N ALA A 124 -3.45 -1.90 0.91
CA ALA A 124 -3.59 -1.63 2.33
C ALA A 124 -3.74 -0.11 2.58
N PRO A 125 -4.36 0.34 3.70
CA PRO A 125 -4.53 1.76 4.00
C PRO A 125 -3.22 2.40 4.53
N LEU A 126 -2.15 2.33 3.74
CA LEU A 126 -0.84 2.92 3.97
C LEU A 126 -0.67 4.13 3.07
N LYS A 127 0.08 5.13 3.55
CA LYS A 127 0.46 6.25 2.70
C LYS A 127 1.72 5.87 1.92
N LEU A 128 1.56 5.69 0.62
CA LEU A 128 2.59 5.18 -0.28
C LEU A 128 2.92 6.24 -1.34
N ILE A 129 4.21 6.45 -1.59
CA ILE A 129 4.71 7.29 -2.68
C ILE A 129 5.71 6.46 -3.47
N VAL A 130 5.41 6.18 -4.73
CA VAL A 130 6.35 5.55 -5.67
C VAL A 130 7.11 6.62 -6.44
N GLU A 131 8.32 6.28 -6.87
CA GLU A 131 9.18 7.21 -7.60
C GLU A 131 9.33 8.55 -6.84
N ASP A 132 9.58 8.45 -5.54
CA ASP A 132 9.53 9.57 -4.63
C ASP A 132 10.74 10.51 -4.83
N CYS A 133 10.51 11.56 -5.62
CA CYS A 133 11.52 12.52 -6.02
C CYS A 133 12.01 13.39 -4.85
N THR A 134 13.31 13.65 -4.85
CA THR A 134 14.03 14.54 -3.94
C THR A 134 14.95 15.45 -4.75
N ASN A 135 15.54 16.46 -4.10
CA ASN A 135 16.57 17.28 -4.74
C ASN A 135 17.88 16.53 -5.04
N LYS A 136 18.05 15.28 -4.55
CA LYS A 136 19.29 14.48 -4.69
C LYS A 136 19.11 13.25 -5.60
N GLY A 137 17.91 13.05 -6.12
CA GLY A 137 17.53 11.88 -6.91
C GLY A 137 16.14 11.38 -6.52
N ARG A 138 15.85 10.13 -6.85
CA ARG A 138 14.56 9.48 -6.67
C ARG A 138 14.72 8.26 -5.78
N ILE A 139 13.81 8.10 -4.83
CA ILE A 139 13.66 6.88 -4.03
C ILE A 139 12.62 6.02 -4.75
N ASP A 140 12.86 4.73 -4.92
CA ASP A 140 11.89 3.87 -5.64
C ASP A 140 10.52 3.85 -4.95
N MET A 141 10.52 3.73 -3.61
CA MET A 141 9.28 3.69 -2.84
C MET A 141 9.45 4.23 -1.43
N SER A 142 8.50 5.07 -0.99
CA SER A 142 8.39 5.55 0.38
C SER A 142 7.05 5.15 0.98
N VAL A 143 7.08 4.52 2.16
CA VAL A 143 5.89 4.09 2.89
C VAL A 143 5.83 4.79 4.24
N GLU A 144 4.72 5.44 4.55
CA GLU A 144 4.51 6.16 5.80
C GLU A 144 3.43 5.46 6.65
N THR A 145 3.81 5.06 7.87
CA THR A 145 2.91 4.64 8.95
C THR A 145 2.67 5.80 9.92
N ASP A 146 1.97 5.54 11.03
CA ASP A 146 1.68 6.56 12.04
C ASP A 146 2.96 7.09 12.69
N ASP A 147 3.97 6.24 12.89
CA ASP A 147 5.20 6.52 13.65
C ASP A 147 6.50 6.40 12.83
N THR A 148 6.45 5.74 11.67
CA THR A 148 7.64 5.34 10.90
C THR A 148 7.50 5.69 9.42
N ILE A 149 8.63 6.03 8.79
CA ILE A 149 8.76 6.22 7.36
C ILE A 149 9.80 5.23 6.85
N TYR A 150 9.38 4.37 5.94
CA TYR A 150 10.23 3.37 5.29
C TYR A 150 10.64 3.89 3.92
N LEU A 151 11.94 4.01 3.67
CA LEU A 151 12.50 4.33 2.36
C LEU A 151 13.06 3.05 1.76
N ILE A 152 12.50 2.62 0.64
CA ILE A 152 12.79 1.33 0.02
C ILE A 152 13.43 1.58 -1.34
N GLU A 153 14.58 0.92 -1.55
CA GLU A 153 15.29 0.87 -2.82
C GLU A 153 15.41 -0.59 -3.26
N PHE A 154 15.16 -0.83 -4.55
CA PHE A 154 15.25 -2.16 -5.13
C PHE A 154 16.49 -2.26 -6.02
N LYS A 155 17.08 -3.45 -6.15
CA LYS A 155 18.09 -3.77 -7.16
C LYS A 155 17.89 -5.19 -7.67
N VAL A 156 18.19 -5.44 -8.95
CA VAL A 156 18.14 -6.77 -9.56
C VAL A 156 19.53 -7.14 -10.06
N ASP A 157 20.01 -8.34 -9.76
CA ASP A 157 21.30 -8.88 -10.20
C ASP A 157 22.51 -7.98 -9.89
N MET A 158 22.44 -7.24 -8.77
CA MET A 158 23.51 -6.36 -8.28
C MET A 158 24.14 -6.93 -7.00
N PRO A 159 25.37 -6.51 -6.66
CA PRO A 159 26.00 -6.91 -5.41
C PRO A 159 25.14 -6.58 -4.18
N LYS A 160 25.29 -7.41 -3.14
CA LYS A 160 24.70 -7.18 -1.81
C LYS A 160 25.01 -5.75 -1.34
N GLU A 161 24.11 -5.16 -0.55
CA GLU A 161 24.26 -3.81 0.03
C GLU A 161 24.13 -2.62 -0.93
N THR A 162 24.12 -2.83 -2.25
CA THR A 162 24.04 -1.73 -3.24
C THR A 162 22.81 -0.84 -3.01
N ALA A 163 21.64 -1.46 -2.80
CA ALA A 163 20.38 -0.74 -2.58
C ALA A 163 20.41 0.13 -1.30
N LEU A 164 20.81 -0.45 -0.16
CA LEU A 164 20.87 0.29 1.11
C LEU A 164 21.95 1.38 1.08
N SER A 165 23.10 1.10 0.46
CA SER A 165 24.19 2.05 0.29
C SER A 165 23.76 3.27 -0.53
N GLN A 166 22.95 3.08 -1.57
CA GLN A 166 22.40 4.19 -2.36
C GLN A 166 21.53 5.12 -1.49
N LEU A 167 20.62 4.57 -0.69
CA LEU A 167 19.77 5.35 0.23
C LEU A 167 20.62 6.21 1.19
N LYS A 168 21.65 5.60 1.78
CA LYS A 168 22.57 6.28 2.72
C LYS A 168 23.39 7.36 2.03
N ALA A 169 24.04 7.03 0.92
CA ALA A 169 24.93 7.94 0.18
C ALA A 169 24.18 9.17 -0.34
N LYS A 170 22.92 9.00 -0.77
CA LYS A 170 22.07 10.11 -1.23
C LYS A 170 21.46 10.91 -0.08
N GLY A 171 21.45 10.38 1.14
CA GLY A 171 20.90 11.07 2.30
C GLY A 171 19.40 11.34 2.18
N TYR A 172 18.66 10.43 1.55
CA TYR A 172 17.23 10.63 1.25
C TYR A 172 16.34 10.80 2.49
N ALA A 173 16.78 10.30 3.65
CA ALA A 173 16.13 10.52 4.94
C ALA A 173 15.91 12.01 5.26
N GLN A 174 16.75 12.92 4.75
CA GLN A 174 16.66 14.37 5.00
C GLN A 174 15.31 14.96 4.60
N LYS A 175 14.66 14.43 3.55
CA LYS A 175 13.33 14.87 3.11
C LYS A 175 12.26 14.73 4.19
N TYR A 176 12.43 13.80 5.12
CA TYR A 176 11.41 13.38 6.07
C TYR A 176 11.71 13.77 7.52
N GLN A 177 12.89 14.32 7.82
CA GLN A 177 13.33 14.65 9.18
C GLN A 177 12.33 15.56 9.94
N ALA A 178 11.73 16.53 9.26
CA ALA A 178 10.78 17.47 9.87
C ALA A 178 9.46 16.81 10.33
N LYS A 179 9.17 15.56 9.93
CA LYS A 179 7.95 14.86 10.35
C LYS A 179 8.03 14.25 11.75
N GLY A 180 9.21 14.23 12.38
CA GLY A 180 9.37 13.66 13.72
C GLY A 180 9.07 12.17 13.83
N LYS A 181 9.11 11.45 12.70
CA LYS A 181 8.88 9.99 12.62
C LYS A 181 10.21 9.25 12.56
N LYS A 182 10.23 8.00 13.02
CA LYS A 182 11.38 7.10 12.81
C LYS A 182 11.58 6.91 11.30
N ILE A 183 12.81 6.94 10.82
CA ILE A 183 13.11 6.67 9.40
C ILE A 183 13.89 5.37 9.31
N VAL A 184 13.39 4.42 8.52
CA VAL A 184 14.03 3.13 8.27
C VAL A 184 14.35 3.04 6.79
N LEU A 185 15.62 2.78 6.50
CA LEU A 185 16.12 2.53 5.14
C LEU A 185 16.07 1.03 4.88
N ILE A 186 15.55 0.62 3.73
CA ILE A 186 15.41 -0.77 3.33
C ILE A 186 16.00 -0.93 1.93
N GLY A 187 17.02 -1.77 1.80
CA GLY A 187 17.55 -2.21 0.52
C GLY A 187 17.14 -3.65 0.23
N ILE A 188 16.48 -3.89 -0.90
CA ILE A 188 16.05 -5.22 -1.32
C ILE A 188 16.75 -5.58 -2.63
N GLY A 189 17.48 -6.69 -2.62
CA GLY A 189 18.11 -7.30 -3.79
C GLY A 189 17.30 -8.48 -4.30
N PHE A 190 17.11 -8.56 -5.61
CA PHE A 190 16.46 -9.67 -6.31
C PHE A 190 17.44 -10.36 -7.27
N SER A 191 17.21 -11.65 -7.50
CA SER A 191 17.85 -12.41 -8.56
C SER A 191 16.85 -12.65 -9.68
N SER A 192 17.23 -12.33 -10.93
CA SER A 192 16.40 -12.66 -12.09
C SER A 192 16.35 -14.17 -12.39
N ASP A 193 17.32 -14.93 -11.88
CA ASP A 193 17.40 -16.39 -12.00
C ASP A 193 16.49 -17.08 -10.95
N GLU A 194 16.65 -16.71 -9.67
CA GLU A 194 15.82 -17.23 -8.58
C GLU A 194 14.41 -16.62 -8.56
N ARG A 195 14.23 -15.47 -9.24
CA ARG A 195 12.99 -14.68 -9.33
C ARG A 195 12.43 -14.32 -7.96
N ASN A 196 13.33 -14.14 -7.00
CA ASN A 196 13.03 -13.87 -5.61
C ASN A 196 14.15 -13.03 -4.97
N ILE A 197 13.95 -12.69 -3.70
CA ILE A 197 14.83 -11.88 -2.89
C ILE A 197 16.10 -12.67 -2.57
N THR A 198 17.26 -12.14 -2.95
CA THR A 198 18.57 -12.66 -2.52
C THR A 198 19.07 -11.97 -1.27
N ASP A 199 18.70 -10.70 -1.10
CA ASP A 199 19.21 -9.82 -0.06
C ASP A 199 18.12 -8.89 0.46
N PHE A 200 18.08 -8.75 1.78
CA PHE A 200 17.16 -7.85 2.43
C PHE A 200 17.90 -7.23 3.63
N LEU A 201 18.19 -5.94 3.54
CA LEU A 201 18.97 -5.20 4.53
C LEU A 201 18.19 -3.96 4.96
N TRP A 202 18.24 -3.65 6.25
CA TRP A 202 17.61 -2.45 6.79
C TRP A 202 18.43 -1.82 7.89
N GLU A 203 18.30 -0.50 8.01
CA GLU A 203 18.96 0.30 9.05
C GLU A 203 18.04 1.47 9.43
N THR A 204 18.10 1.91 10.69
CA THR A 204 17.43 3.16 11.09
C THR A 204 18.36 4.32 10.77
N ALA A 205 17.86 5.34 10.07
CA ALA A 205 18.64 6.48 9.58
C ALA A 205 19.06 7.46 10.70
#